data_AF-A0A0D0RZT5-F1
#
_entry.id   AF-A0A0D0RZT5-F1
#
_cell.length_a   1.000
_cell.length_b   1.000
_cell.length_c   1.000
_cell.angle_alpha   90.00
_cell.angle_beta   90.00
_cell.angle_gamma   90.00
#
_symmetry.space_group_name_H-M   'P 1'
#
loop_
_entity.id
_entity.type
_entity.pdbx_description
1 polymer ?
#
loop_
_entity_poly.entity_id
_entity_poly.type
_entity_poly.pdbx_seq_one_letter_code
_entity_poly.pdbx_strand_id
1 'polypeptide(L)' 'MIYLCFVVLPIIAGLWFFNLALLLKKLHQGRDIHNETVLGTVYTAIFVFFFMYVWIGML' A
#
# COMPACT_ATOMS: atom_id res chain seq x y z
N MET A 1 4.16 18.91 3.69
CA MET A 1 3.93 17.79 4.63
C MET A 1 2.46 17.49 4.85
N ILE A 2 1.62 18.49 5.17
CA ILE A 2 0.16 18.28 5.36
C ILE A 2 -0.53 17.58 4.17
N TYR A 3 -0.33 18.02 2.92
CA TYR A 3 -0.94 17.35 1.76
C TYR A 3 -0.44 15.92 1.55
N LEU A 4 0.86 15.66 1.81
CA LEU A 4 1.40 14.30 1.75
C LEU A 4 0.77 13.42 2.83
N CYS A 5 0.58 13.94 4.03
CA CYS A 5 0.01 13.22 5.16
C CYS A 5 -1.50 12.95 5.03
N PHE A 6 -2.28 13.93 4.57
CA PHE A 6 -3.75 13.87 4.55
C PHE A 6 -4.35 13.50 3.20
N VAL A 7 -3.57 13.51 2.10
CA VAL A 7 -4.06 13.17 0.76
C VAL A 7 -3.29 11.99 0.19
N VAL A 8 -1.96 12.10 0.09
CA VAL A 8 -1.14 11.09 -0.59
C VAL A 8 -1.08 9.78 0.21
N LEU A 9 -0.82 9.86 1.53
CA LEU A 9 -0.74 8.70 2.41
C LEU A 9 -2.04 7.88 2.47
N PRO A 10 -3.23 8.51 2.62
CA PRO A 10 -4.50 7.79 2.59
C PRO A 10 -4.79 7.12 1.25
N ILE A 11 -4.44 7.76 0.12
CA ILE A 11 -4.61 7.17 -1.20
C ILE A 11 -3.73 5.93 -1.35
N ILE A 12 -2.45 6.02 -0.98
CA ILE A 12 -1.51 4.89 -1.05
C ILE A 12 -1.96 3.76 -0.11
N ALA A 13 -2.40 4.10 1.11
CA ALA A 13 -2.95 3.12 2.06
C ALA A 13 -4.18 2.41 1.48
N GLY A 14 -5.09 3.15 0.83
CA GLY A 14 -6.26 2.59 0.17
C GLY A 14 -5.90 1.63 -0.96
N LEU A 15 -4.93 1.99 -1.80
CA LEU A 15 -4.43 1.13 -2.87
C LEU A 15 -3.76 -0.14 -2.33
N TRP A 16 -2.94 -0.01 -1.28
CA TRP A 16 -2.33 -1.14 -0.59
C TRP A 16 -3.38 -2.10 -0.03
N PHE A 17 -4.39 -1.57 0.66
CA PHE A 17 -5.47 -2.37 1.23
C PHE A 17 -6.34 -3.02 0.15
N PHE A 18 -6.60 -2.33 -0.96
CA PHE A 18 -7.32 -2.90 -2.10
C PHE A 18 -6.57 -4.09 -2.71
N ASN A 19 -5.25 -3.97 -2.89
CA ASN A 19 -4.41 -5.08 -3.36
C ASN A 19 -4.47 -6.27 -2.39
N LEU A 20 -4.42 -6.02 -1.08
CA LEU A 20 -4.57 -7.05 -0.06
C LEU A 20 -5.93 -7.75 -0.17
N ALA A 21 -7.03 -7.00 -0.27
CA ALA A 21 -8.36 -7.57 -0.45
C ALA A 21 -8.46 -8.42 -1.74
N LEU A 22 -7.83 -7.97 -2.83
CA LEU A 22 -7.77 -8.72 -4.08
C LEU A 22 -6.97 -10.03 -3.94
N LEU A 23 -5.85 -9.98 -3.23
CA LEU A 23 -5.03 -11.14 -2.90
C LEU A 23 -5.84 -12.16 -2.10
N LEU A 24 -6.53 -11.75 -1.03
CA LEU A 24 -7.40 -12.64 -0.25
C LEU A 24 -8.51 -13.26 -1.11
N LYS A 25 -9.13 -12.46 -1.99
CA LYS A 25 -10.18 -12.94 -2.89
C LYS A 25 -9.64 -13.99 -3.88
N LYS A 26 -8.46 -13.76 -4.46
CA LYS A 26 -7.82 -14.72 -5.39
C LYS A 26 -7.35 -15.97 -4.67
N LEU A 27 -6.80 -15.82 -3.47
CA LEU A 27 -6.38 -16.94 -2.62
C LEU A 27 -7.56 -17.85 -2.28
N HIS A 28 -8.70 -17.27 -1.87
CA HIS A 28 -9.93 -18.02 -1.60
C HIS A 28 -10.48 -18.75 -2.85
N GLN A 29 -10.24 -18.20 -4.04
CA GLN A 29 -10.67 -18.78 -5.31
C GLN A 29 -9.67 -19.79 -5.90
N GLY A 30 -8.56 -20.08 -5.20
CA GLY A 30 -7.50 -20.97 -5.69
C GLY A 30 -6.82 -20.45 -6.97
N ARG A 31 -6.88 -19.14 -7.23
CA ARG A 31 -6.25 -18.51 -8.39
C ARG A 31 -4.82 -18.12 -8.07
N ASP A 32 -4.02 -17.95 -9.11
CA ASP A 32 -2.65 -17.47 -8.98
C ASP A 32 -2.61 -16.09 -8.28
N ILE A 33 -1.76 -15.98 -7.26
CA ILE A 33 -1.58 -14.79 -6.42
C ILE A 33 -0.23 -14.10 -6.65
N HIS A 34 0.59 -14.55 -7.60
CA HIS A 34 1.95 -14.05 -7.78
C HIS A 34 1.96 -12.55 -8.05
N ASN A 35 1.09 -12.11 -8.97
CA ASN A 35 0.97 -10.70 -9.34
C ASN A 35 0.55 -9.81 -8.16
N GLU A 36 -0.40 -10.26 -7.34
CA GLU A 36 -0.89 -9.44 -6.20
C GLU A 36 0.09 -9.45 -5.05
N THR A 37 0.88 -10.52 -4.92
CA THR A 37 2.00 -10.57 -3.97
C THR A 37 3.07 -9.55 -4.36
N VAL A 38 3.49 -9.55 -5.64
CA VAL A 38 4.51 -8.60 -6.15
C VAL A 38 4.02 -7.16 -6.01
N LEU A 39 2.79 -6.87 -6.46
CA LEU A 39 2.20 -5.54 -6.31
C LEU A 39 2.05 -5.14 -4.85
N GLY A 40 1.65 -6.07 -3.98
CA GLY A 40 1.54 -5.86 -2.54
C GLY A 40 2.88 -5.47 -1.92
N THR A 41 3.97 -6.15 -2.29
CA THR A 41 5.33 -5.80 -1.87
C THR A 41 5.71 -4.39 -2.31
N VAL A 42 5.45 -4.04 -3.58
CA VAL A 42 5.74 -2.70 -4.12
C VAL A 42 4.94 -1.62 -3.39
N TYR A 43 3.63 -1.82 -3.20
CA TYR A 43 2.79 -0.88 -2.46
C TYR A 43 3.23 -0.76 -0.99
N THR A 44 3.67 -1.84 -0.36
CA THR A 44 4.18 -1.80 1.02
C THR A 44 5.45 -0.96 1.11
N ALA A 45 6.41 -1.17 0.19
CA ALA A 45 7.64 -0.40 0.14
C ALA A 45 7.38 1.09 -0.08
N ILE A 46 6.48 1.43 -1.01
CA ILE A 46 6.05 2.80 -1.26
C ILE A 46 5.39 3.40 -0.01
N PHE A 47 4.45 2.68 0.60
CA PHE A 47 3.75 3.15 1.80
C PHE A 47 4.72 3.47 2.95
N VAL A 48 5.64 2.56 3.25
CA VAL A 48 6.64 2.73 4.32
C VAL A 48 7.58 3.90 4.00
N PHE A 49 8.02 4.03 2.75
CA PHE A 49 8.88 5.14 2.33
C PHE A 49 8.21 6.51 2.53
N PHE A 50 6.97 6.66 2.06
CA PHE A 50 6.21 7.90 2.24
C PHE A 50 5.89 8.18 3.71
N PHE A 51 5.61 7.14 4.50
CA PHE A 51 5.40 7.26 5.93
C PHE A 51 6.64 7.79 6.64
N MET A 52 7.82 7.22 6.38
CA MET A 52 9.09 7.70 6.93
C MET A 52 9.41 9.13 6.49
N TYR A 53 9.17 9.47 5.22
CA TYR A 53 9.40 10.82 4.70
C TYR A 53 8.53 11.86 5.40
N VAL A 54 7.23 11.56 5.60
CA VAL A 54 6.31 12.45 6.32
C VAL A 54 6.69 12.54 7.80
N TRP A 55 7.13 11.44 8.42
CA TRP A 55 7.58 11.43 9.81
C TRP A 55 8.79 12.33 10.03
N ILE A 56 9.84 12.20 9.20
CA ILE A 56 11.04 13.04 9.27
C ILE A 56 10.68 14.51 8.96
N GLY A 57 9.80 14.76 8.00
CA GLY A 57 9.40 16.12 7.63
C GLY A 57 8.48 16.82 8.65
N MET A 58 7.93 16.10 9.63
CA MET A 58 7.15 16.66 10.74
C MET A 58 7.97 16.83 12.02
N LEU A 59 9.19 16.30 12.06
CA LEU A 59 10.15 16.44 13.17
C LEU A 59 10.88 17.78 13.07
#